data_AF-A0AAU3HP24-F1
#
_entry.id   AF-A0AAU3HP24-F1
#
_cell.length_a   1.000
_cell.length_b   1.000
_cell.length_c   1.000
_cell.angle_alpha   90.00
_cell.angle_beta   90.00
_cell.angle_gamma   90.00
#
_symmetry.space_group_name_H-M   'P 1'
#
loop_
_entity.id
_entity.type
_entity.pdbx_description
1 polymer ?
#
loop_
_entity_poly.entity_id
_entity_poly.type
_entity_poly.pdbx_seq_one_letter_code
_entity_poly.pdbx_strand_id
1 'polypeptide(L)'
;MIEILDNLDLLSRPHLDLTTVEMDGIALGVPATSVPRLNIVQARSSAVARYRGGTDIDSEYYHADGRRLTLDEVVNHTVHSDGFLYCAGKLTYKVRAGTVVGFSIHGPRLSHFARLTSYEELLAAFGRPDRAHKDEAYGDLMGYDNYYWGAQKLVRWDAWDHRVSLINLGAFEGNTGP
;
A
#
# COMPACT_ATOMS: atom_id res chain seq x y z
N MET A 1 14.73 14.06 0.42
CA MET A 1 13.28 13.85 0.22
C MET A 1 12.59 14.10 1.55
N ILE A 2 11.26 14.21 1.59
CA ILE A 2 10.52 14.28 2.86
C ILE A 2 10.03 12.88 3.21
N GLU A 3 10.39 12.38 4.39
CA GLU A 3 9.92 11.09 4.89
C GLU A 3 8.43 11.19 5.29
N ILE A 4 7.58 10.40 4.61
CA ILE A 4 6.13 10.36 4.82
C ILE A 4 5.82 9.87 6.23
N LEU A 5 6.56 8.88 6.73
CA LEU A 5 6.28 8.25 8.01
C LEU A 5 6.51 9.18 9.20
N ASP A 6 7.36 10.20 9.03
CA ASP A 6 7.61 11.25 10.02
C ASP A 6 6.65 12.45 9.87
N ASN A 7 5.97 12.56 8.71
CA ASN A 7 5.14 13.72 8.35
C ASN A 7 3.79 13.27 7.75
N LEU A 8 3.02 12.46 8.49
CA LEU A 8 1.77 11.87 8.00
C LEU A 8 0.71 12.90 7.60
N ASP A 9 0.77 14.13 8.11
CA ASP A 9 -0.10 15.24 7.68
C ASP A 9 0.04 15.58 6.19
N LEU A 10 1.13 15.18 5.52
CA LEU A 10 1.25 15.30 4.07
C LEU A 10 0.20 14.46 3.34
N LEU A 11 -0.21 13.32 3.91
CA LEU A 11 -1.15 12.40 3.26
C LEU A 11 -2.58 12.94 3.23
N SER A 12 -2.93 13.87 4.14
CA SER A 12 -4.24 14.55 4.10
C SER A 12 -4.29 15.64 3.03
N ARG A 13 -3.17 16.10 2.48
CA ARG A 13 -3.19 17.15 1.46
C ARG A 13 -3.88 16.63 0.19
N PRO A 14 -4.85 17.36 -0.38
CA PRO A 14 -5.51 16.96 -1.62
C PRO A 14 -4.51 16.79 -2.78
N HIS A 15 -3.44 17.59 -2.76
CA HIS A 15 -2.33 17.53 -3.71
C HIS A 15 -1.04 17.18 -2.95
N LEU A 16 -0.37 16.11 -3.38
CA LEU A 16 0.93 15.69 -2.88
C LEU A 16 1.83 15.43 -4.06
N ASP A 17 2.95 16.15 -4.15
CA ASP A 17 3.96 15.88 -5.16
C ASP A 17 4.82 14.69 -4.72
N LEU A 18 4.55 13.54 -5.33
CA LEU A 18 5.21 12.28 -5.00
C LEU A 18 6.71 12.27 -5.34
N THR A 19 7.20 13.22 -6.15
CA THR A 19 8.64 13.35 -6.43
C THR A 19 9.43 13.95 -5.27
N THR A 20 8.73 14.54 -4.29
CA THR A 20 9.32 15.22 -3.14
C THR A 20 9.34 14.38 -1.87
N VAL A 21 8.75 13.18 -1.90
CA VAL A 21 8.54 12.33 -0.73
C VAL A 21 9.10 10.92 -0.89
N GLU A 22 9.44 10.30 0.24
CA GLU A 22 9.87 8.91 0.34
C GLU A 22 9.14 8.21 1.50
N MET A 23 9.12 6.88 1.48
CA MET A 23 8.59 6.06 2.56
C MET A 23 9.69 5.12 3.05
N ASP A 24 10.03 5.21 4.34
CA ASP A 24 11.14 4.44 4.95
C ASP A 24 12.45 4.58 4.15
N GLY A 25 12.74 5.80 3.68
CA GLY A 25 13.90 6.11 2.82
C GLY A 25 13.81 5.62 1.37
N ILE A 26 12.66 5.11 0.92
CA ILE A 26 12.44 4.61 -0.44
C ILE A 26 11.54 5.56 -1.22
N ALA A 27 12.06 6.10 -2.32
CA ALA A 27 11.34 6.97 -3.22
C ALA A 27 10.65 6.20 -4.37
N LEU A 28 9.68 6.82 -5.03
CA LEU A 28 9.16 6.28 -6.29
C LEU A 28 10.21 6.39 -7.40
N GLY A 29 10.24 5.41 -8.29
CA GLY A 29 11.18 5.37 -9.42
C GLY A 29 12.54 4.75 -9.10
N VAL A 30 12.84 4.44 -7.82
CA VAL A 30 14.09 3.77 -7.45
C VAL A 30 14.03 2.26 -7.70
N PRO A 31 15.18 1.60 -7.89
CA PRO A 31 15.24 0.14 -7.96
C PRO A 31 14.62 -0.52 -6.73
N ALA A 32 13.85 -1.57 -6.91
CA ALA A 32 13.25 -2.33 -5.81
C ALA A 32 14.31 -3.03 -4.93
N THR A 33 15.53 -3.21 -5.43
CA THR A 33 16.70 -3.68 -4.67
C THR A 33 17.14 -2.68 -3.58
N SER A 34 16.69 -1.43 -3.63
CA SER A 34 16.93 -0.45 -2.57
C SER A 34 16.11 -0.70 -1.31
N VAL A 35 15.01 -1.46 -1.40
CA VAL A 35 14.18 -1.80 -0.22
C VAL A 35 14.99 -2.74 0.69
N PRO A 36 15.22 -2.39 1.98
CA PRO A 36 16.04 -3.20 2.87
C PRO A 36 15.45 -4.60 3.05
N ARG A 37 16.22 -5.63 2.65
CA ARG A 37 15.77 -7.03 2.74
C ARG A 37 15.30 -7.43 4.14
N LEU A 38 15.97 -6.94 5.18
CA LEU A 38 15.64 -7.22 6.58
C LEU A 38 14.25 -6.71 7.00
N ASN A 39 13.72 -5.70 6.30
CA ASN A 39 12.39 -5.14 6.59
C ASN A 39 11.27 -5.92 5.89
N ILE A 40 11.59 -6.75 4.89
CA ILE A 40 10.62 -7.50 4.08
C ILE A 40 10.26 -8.81 4.78
N VAL A 41 8.97 -8.97 5.07
CA VAL A 41 8.42 -10.16 5.76
C VAL A 41 7.64 -11.08 4.81
N GLN A 42 7.15 -10.55 3.70
CA GLN A 42 6.41 -11.29 2.69
C GLN A 42 6.63 -10.64 1.32
N ALA A 43 6.48 -11.41 0.24
CA ALA A 43 6.50 -10.88 -1.11
C ALA A 43 5.47 -11.59 -1.99
N ARG A 44 4.94 -10.88 -2.99
CA ARG A 44 4.09 -11.44 -4.04
C ARG A 44 4.79 -11.25 -5.37
N SER A 45 4.96 -12.35 -6.10
CA SER A 45 5.62 -12.36 -7.41
C SER A 45 4.98 -13.43 -8.30
N SER A 46 5.11 -13.27 -9.62
CA SER A 46 4.63 -14.24 -10.60
C SER A 46 5.34 -15.60 -10.54
N ALA A 47 6.51 -15.70 -9.90
CA ALA A 47 7.16 -16.99 -9.66
C ALA A 47 6.44 -17.87 -8.63
N VAL A 48 5.58 -17.28 -7.80
CA VAL A 48 4.80 -18.00 -6.79
C VAL A 48 3.50 -18.49 -7.43
N ALA A 49 3.43 -19.78 -7.73
CA ALA A 49 2.21 -20.41 -8.25
C ALA A 49 1.17 -20.67 -7.15
N ARG A 50 1.64 -20.96 -5.92
CA ARG A 50 0.78 -21.16 -4.76
C ARG A 50 1.39 -20.55 -3.52
N TYR A 51 0.57 -19.78 -2.80
CA TYR A 51 0.91 -19.19 -1.52
C TYR A 51 0.00 -19.79 -0.44
N ARG A 52 0.58 -20.14 0.71
CA ARG A 52 -0.16 -20.46 1.91
C ARG A 52 0.36 -19.57 3.02
N GLY A 53 -0.51 -18.79 3.63
CA GLY A 53 -0.15 -17.90 4.71
C GLY A 53 -1.37 -17.12 5.17
N GLY A 54 -1.22 -16.37 6.25
CA GLY A 54 -2.32 -15.68 6.90
C GLY A 54 -1.88 -15.13 8.25
N THR A 55 -2.83 -14.56 8.98
CA THR A 55 -2.60 -14.16 10.38
C THR A 55 -2.21 -15.40 11.17
N ASP A 56 -1.04 -15.36 11.83
CA ASP A 56 -0.52 -16.40 12.74
C ASP A 56 -0.03 -17.72 12.10
N ILE A 57 0.18 -17.77 10.78
CA ILE A 57 0.87 -18.90 10.14
C ILE A 57 2.05 -18.43 9.30
N ASP A 58 3.12 -19.22 9.33
CA ASP A 58 4.30 -18.97 8.50
C ASP A 58 3.90 -18.99 7.01
N SER A 59 4.46 -18.03 6.27
CA SER A 59 4.26 -17.93 4.83
C SER A 59 5.02 -19.06 4.11
N GLU A 60 4.31 -19.83 3.32
CA GLU A 60 4.85 -20.86 2.44
C GLU A 60 4.60 -20.49 0.99
N TYR A 61 5.69 -20.54 0.20
CA TYR A 61 5.67 -20.24 -1.22
C TYR A 61 6.00 -21.49 -2.01
N TYR A 62 5.28 -21.70 -3.11
CA TYR A 62 5.50 -22.82 -4.00
C TYR A 62 5.60 -22.34 -5.44
N HIS A 63 6.62 -22.81 -6.13
CA HIS A 63 6.78 -22.67 -7.56
C HIS A 63 5.81 -23.59 -8.31
N ALA A 64 5.66 -23.39 -9.63
CA ALA A 64 4.71 -24.13 -10.46
C ALA A 64 5.00 -25.64 -10.54
N ASP A 65 6.26 -26.05 -10.36
CA ASP A 65 6.69 -27.46 -10.28
C ASP A 65 6.43 -28.09 -8.90
N GLY A 66 5.81 -27.35 -7.97
CA GLY A 66 5.54 -27.79 -6.60
C GLY A 66 6.72 -27.64 -5.65
N ARG A 67 7.88 -27.16 -6.11
CA ARG A 67 9.04 -26.87 -5.24
C ARG A 67 8.73 -25.74 -4.28
N ARG A 68 9.08 -25.93 -3.00
CA ARG A 68 8.99 -24.85 -2.00
C ARG A 68 10.05 -23.78 -2.30
N LEU A 69 9.63 -22.53 -2.31
CA LEU A 69 10.49 -21.36 -2.44
C LEU A 69 10.72 -20.74 -1.05
N THR A 70 11.94 -20.26 -0.84
CA THR A 70 12.28 -19.41 0.31
C THR A 70 11.76 -17.99 0.08
N LEU A 71 11.60 -17.22 1.16
CA LEU A 71 11.28 -15.80 1.05
C LEU A 71 12.35 -15.05 0.23
N ASP A 72 13.64 -15.39 0.39
CA ASP A 72 14.74 -14.77 -0.36
C ASP A 72 14.61 -14.99 -1.86
N GLU A 73 14.27 -16.20 -2.30
CA GLU A 73 14.04 -16.48 -3.73
C GLU A 73 12.87 -15.65 -4.28
N VAL A 74 11.77 -15.55 -3.52
CA VAL A 74 10.60 -14.77 -3.94
C VAL A 74 10.93 -13.28 -3.99
N VAL A 75 11.63 -12.74 -2.99
CA VAL A 75 12.08 -11.34 -2.97
C VAL A 75 13.03 -11.06 -4.13
N ASN A 76 14.05 -11.90 -4.33
CA ASN A 76 15.00 -11.77 -5.43
C ASN A 76 14.32 -11.79 -6.80
N HIS A 77 13.27 -12.61 -6.98
CA HIS A 77 12.47 -12.53 -8.19
C HIS A 77 11.68 -11.21 -8.27
N THR A 78 11.00 -10.83 -7.18
CA THR A 78 10.12 -9.65 -7.13
C THR A 78 10.87 -8.36 -7.44
N VAL A 79 12.08 -8.17 -6.91
CA VAL A 79 12.87 -6.95 -7.13
C VAL A 79 13.37 -6.76 -8.58
N HIS A 80 13.20 -7.76 -9.44
CA HIS A 80 13.54 -7.71 -10.87
C HIS A 80 12.32 -7.88 -11.78
N SER A 81 11.10 -7.93 -11.23
CA SER A 81 9.87 -8.21 -11.97
C SER A 81 8.71 -7.35 -11.47
N ASP A 82 7.47 -7.76 -11.75
CA ASP A 82 6.26 -7.16 -11.22
C ASP A 82 5.84 -7.88 -9.93
N GLY A 83 5.39 -7.12 -8.94
CA GLY A 83 4.93 -7.71 -7.70
C GLY A 83 4.80 -6.73 -6.54
N PHE A 84 4.83 -7.28 -5.32
CA PHE A 84 4.68 -6.52 -4.09
C PHE A 84 5.69 -7.00 -3.04
N LEU A 85 6.25 -6.06 -2.30
CA LEU A 85 7.10 -6.32 -1.14
C LEU A 85 6.36 -5.82 0.10
N TYR A 86 6.08 -6.71 1.05
CA TYR A 86 5.38 -6.40 2.29
C TYR A 86 6.38 -6.32 3.43
N CYS A 87 6.32 -5.24 4.20
CA CYS A 87 7.23 -4.97 5.29
C CYS A 87 6.54 -5.08 6.66
N ALA A 88 7.30 -5.41 7.70
CA ALA A 88 6.79 -5.64 9.06
C ALA A 88 5.93 -4.47 9.59
N GLY A 89 6.27 -3.23 9.21
CA GLY A 89 5.56 -2.01 9.60
C GLY A 89 4.20 -1.77 8.94
N LYS A 90 3.59 -2.79 8.32
CA LYS A 90 2.34 -2.67 7.54
C LYS A 90 2.48 -1.64 6.40
N LEU A 91 3.65 -1.68 5.79
CA LEU A 91 4.02 -0.91 4.60
C LEU A 91 4.16 -1.90 3.45
N THR A 92 3.70 -1.51 2.27
CA THR A 92 3.86 -2.32 1.07
C THR A 92 4.41 -1.48 -0.07
N TYR A 93 5.40 -2.01 -0.77
CA TYR A 93 5.90 -1.44 -2.02
C TYR A 93 5.33 -2.21 -3.20
N LYS A 94 4.78 -1.51 -4.18
CA LYS A 94 4.47 -2.10 -5.48
C LYS A 94 5.67 -1.97 -6.39
N VAL A 95 6.05 -3.08 -7.00
CA VAL A 95 7.15 -3.16 -7.95
C VAL A 95 6.58 -3.40 -9.35
N ARG A 96 7.11 -2.67 -10.33
CA ARG A 96 6.87 -2.90 -11.75
C ARG A 96 8.20 -2.84 -12.49
N ALA A 97 8.50 -3.88 -13.26
CA ALA A 97 9.75 -4.03 -14.00
C ALA A 97 11.01 -3.75 -13.15
N GLY A 98 11.00 -4.21 -11.89
CA GLY A 98 12.10 -4.01 -10.94
C GLY A 98 12.22 -2.60 -10.32
N THR A 99 11.26 -1.71 -10.56
CA THR A 99 11.21 -0.36 -10.01
C THR A 99 10.06 -0.21 -9.03
N VAL A 100 10.27 0.54 -7.94
CA VAL A 100 9.21 0.91 -7.00
C VAL A 100 8.29 1.94 -7.65
N VAL A 101 7.02 1.60 -7.83
CA VAL A 101 6.03 2.46 -8.53
C VAL A 101 4.86 2.88 -7.65
N GLY A 102 4.77 2.36 -6.43
CA GLY A 102 3.73 2.78 -5.50
C GLY A 102 4.00 2.33 -4.07
N PHE A 103 3.32 3.00 -3.16
CA PHE A 103 3.35 2.72 -1.72
C PHE A 103 1.96 2.38 -1.23
N SER A 104 1.90 1.60 -0.17
CA SER A 104 0.68 1.41 0.61
C SER A 104 1.02 1.41 2.09
N ILE A 105 0.21 2.15 2.84
CA ILE A 105 0.28 2.27 4.29
C ILE A 105 -1.04 1.74 4.84
N HIS A 106 -0.96 0.80 5.77
CA HIS A 106 -2.11 0.28 6.50
C HIS A 106 -1.75 0.05 7.98
N GLY A 107 -2.75 -0.25 8.81
CA GLY A 107 -2.53 -0.58 10.21
C GLY A 107 -2.19 0.61 11.11
N PRO A 108 -1.48 0.41 12.24
CA PRO A 108 -1.46 1.35 13.37
C PRO A 108 -0.96 2.77 13.07
N ARG A 109 -0.16 2.96 12.02
CA ARG A 109 0.32 4.30 11.62
C ARG A 109 -0.82 5.23 11.22
N LEU A 110 -1.90 4.68 10.69
CA LEU A 110 -3.07 5.46 10.30
C LEU A 110 -3.90 5.97 11.50
N SER A 111 -3.60 5.52 12.72
CA SER A 111 -4.15 6.11 13.95
C SER A 111 -3.78 7.60 14.10
N HIS A 112 -2.80 8.11 13.34
CA HIS A 112 -2.58 9.55 13.18
C HIS A 112 -3.86 10.31 12.79
N PHE A 113 -4.76 9.67 12.04
CA PHE A 113 -6.03 10.23 11.61
C PHE A 113 -7.21 9.87 12.53
N ALA A 114 -6.98 9.31 13.73
CA ALA A 114 -8.04 8.88 14.64
C ALA A 114 -8.92 10.03 15.16
N ARG A 115 -8.48 11.28 15.00
CA ARG A 115 -9.31 12.47 15.27
C ARG A 115 -10.46 12.65 14.29
N LEU A 116 -10.42 11.99 13.12
CA LEU A 116 -11.48 12.01 12.13
C LEU A 116 -12.47 10.91 12.53
N THR A 117 -13.66 11.31 12.95
CA THR A 117 -14.69 10.45 13.54
C THR A 117 -15.85 10.19 12.58
N SER A 118 -15.90 10.93 11.47
CA SER A 118 -16.93 10.77 10.43
C SER A 118 -16.34 10.86 9.02
N TYR A 119 -17.12 10.40 8.04
CA TYR A 119 -16.72 10.50 6.63
C TYR A 119 -16.70 11.97 6.16
N GLU A 120 -17.57 12.82 6.69
CA GLU A 120 -17.57 14.25 6.42
C GLU A 120 -16.29 14.93 6.93
N GLU A 121 -15.83 14.57 8.13
CA GLU A 121 -14.55 15.06 8.67
C GLU A 121 -13.37 14.59 7.83
N LEU A 122 -13.43 13.35 7.32
CA LEU A 122 -12.45 12.86 6.36
C LEU A 122 -12.43 13.72 5.09
N LEU A 123 -13.58 14.00 4.48
CA LEU A 123 -13.65 14.84 3.28
C LEU A 123 -13.23 16.28 3.54
N ALA A 124 -13.49 16.82 4.73
CA ALA A 124 -13.01 18.13 5.13
C ALA A 124 -11.48 18.16 5.28
N ALA A 125 -10.88 17.10 5.81
CA ALA A 125 -9.44 16.99 6.01
C ALA A 125 -8.68 16.66 4.72
N PHE A 126 -9.19 15.72 3.91
CA PHE A 126 -8.53 15.22 2.71
C PHE A 126 -8.92 15.97 1.42
N GLY A 127 -9.95 16.81 1.51
CA GLY A 127 -10.59 17.43 0.36
C GLY A 127 -11.58 16.50 -0.34
N ARG A 128 -12.26 17.05 -1.35
CA ARG A 128 -13.19 16.28 -2.19
C ARG A 128 -12.39 15.38 -3.15
N PRO A 129 -12.64 14.06 -3.19
CA PRO A 129 -12.00 13.17 -4.15
C PRO A 129 -12.57 13.38 -5.55
N ASP A 130 -11.77 13.03 -6.56
CA ASP A 130 -12.19 12.98 -7.96
C ASP A 130 -13.28 11.93 -8.17
N ARG A 131 -13.14 10.80 -7.46
CA ARG A 131 -14.11 9.71 -7.43
C ARG A 131 -14.19 9.11 -6.03
N ALA A 132 -15.40 8.86 -5.57
CA ALA A 132 -15.65 8.00 -4.42
C ALA A 132 -16.32 6.72 -4.91
N HIS A 133 -15.85 5.57 -4.46
CA HIS A 133 -16.50 4.28 -4.69
C HIS A 133 -16.89 3.68 -3.34
N LYS A 134 -18.15 3.30 -3.23
CA LYS A 134 -18.66 2.55 -2.09
C LYS A 134 -18.37 1.07 -2.33
N ASP A 135 -17.54 0.49 -1.47
CA ASP A 135 -17.26 -0.94 -1.45
C ASP A 135 -18.27 -1.60 -0.52
N GLU A 136 -19.19 -2.37 -1.09
CA GLU A 136 -20.21 -3.14 -0.37
C GLU A 136 -19.84 -4.63 -0.45
N ALA A 137 -18.81 -5.04 0.29
CA ALA A 137 -18.42 -6.44 0.36
C ALA A 137 -19.20 -7.15 1.48
N TYR A 138 -19.91 -8.24 1.17
CA TYR A 138 -20.61 -9.10 2.14
C TYR A 138 -21.58 -8.38 3.10
N GLY A 139 -22.66 -7.83 2.56
CA GLY A 139 -23.88 -7.49 3.31
C GLY A 139 -23.81 -6.24 4.20
N ASP A 140 -22.69 -6.04 4.92
CA ASP A 140 -22.55 -5.00 5.96
C ASP A 140 -21.14 -4.35 6.04
N LEU A 141 -20.12 -4.82 5.31
CA LEU A 141 -18.81 -4.14 5.30
C LEU A 141 -18.87 -2.94 4.35
N MET A 142 -19.29 -1.79 4.90
CA MET A 142 -19.36 -0.50 4.20
C MET A 142 -17.98 0.18 4.24
N GLY A 143 -17.26 0.21 3.12
CA GLY A 143 -16.06 1.01 2.94
C GLY A 143 -16.24 2.10 1.89
N TYR A 144 -15.47 3.18 1.96
CA TYR A 144 -15.38 4.16 0.89
C TYR A 144 -13.94 4.29 0.39
N ASP A 145 -13.73 3.96 -0.87
CA ASP A 145 -12.48 4.22 -1.56
C ASP A 145 -12.55 5.61 -2.20
N ASN A 146 -11.68 6.52 -1.76
CA ASN A 146 -11.63 7.91 -2.19
C ASN A 146 -10.38 8.12 -3.06
N TYR A 147 -10.59 8.39 -4.34
CA TYR A 147 -9.54 8.53 -5.34
C TYR A 147 -9.22 10.01 -5.59
N TYR A 148 -7.94 10.35 -5.49
CA TYR A 148 -7.36 11.67 -5.76
C TYR A 148 -6.33 11.50 -6.88
N TRP A 149 -6.78 11.47 -8.13
CA TRP A 149 -5.96 11.12 -9.31
C TRP A 149 -4.86 12.15 -9.56
N GLY A 150 -5.14 13.44 -9.33
CA GLY A 150 -4.14 14.49 -9.44
C GLY A 150 -2.94 14.32 -8.50
N ALA A 151 -3.14 13.61 -7.37
CA ALA A 151 -2.09 13.28 -6.40
C ALA A 151 -1.65 11.80 -6.48
N GLN A 152 -2.19 11.03 -7.43
CA GLN A 152 -2.01 9.57 -7.52
C GLN A 152 -2.22 8.88 -6.17
N LYS A 153 -3.31 9.23 -5.47
CA LYS A 153 -3.58 8.80 -4.10
C LYS A 153 -4.96 8.16 -3.99
N LEU A 154 -5.06 7.09 -3.21
CA LEU A 154 -6.32 6.49 -2.76
C LEU A 154 -6.32 6.43 -1.23
N VAL A 155 -7.45 6.80 -0.64
CA VAL A 155 -7.69 6.73 0.81
C VAL A 155 -8.96 5.92 1.06
N ARG A 156 -8.84 4.82 1.81
CA ARG A 156 -9.99 4.01 2.22
C ARG A 156 -10.47 4.45 3.59
N TRP A 157 -11.76 4.80 3.66
CA TRP A 157 -12.50 4.96 4.90
C TRP A 157 -13.19 3.66 5.25
N ASP A 158 -12.94 3.19 6.47
CA ASP A 158 -13.66 2.09 7.11
C ASP A 158 -14.85 2.68 7.86
N ALA A 159 -16.07 2.49 7.33
CA ALA A 159 -17.26 3.09 7.93
C ALA A 159 -17.75 2.34 9.17
N TRP A 160 -17.25 1.13 9.42
CA TRP A 160 -17.57 0.36 10.61
C TRP A 160 -16.77 0.88 11.82
N ASP A 161 -15.46 1.00 11.65
CA ASP A 161 -14.55 1.47 12.71
C ASP A 161 -14.35 2.99 12.70
N HIS A 162 -15.01 3.71 11.80
CA HIS A 162 -14.89 5.16 11.60
C HIS A 162 -13.44 5.64 11.55
N ARG A 163 -12.65 5.05 10.63
CA ARG A 163 -11.21 5.36 10.51
C ARG A 163 -10.68 5.29 9.10
N VAL A 164 -9.51 5.90 8.88
CA VAL A 164 -8.69 5.64 7.69
C VAL A 164 -8.02 4.28 7.85
N SER A 165 -8.32 3.33 6.95
CA SER A 165 -7.81 1.95 7.03
C SER A 165 -6.70 1.65 6.03
N LEU A 166 -6.60 2.42 4.95
CA LEU A 166 -5.62 2.24 3.88
C LEU A 166 -5.32 3.59 3.22
N ILE A 167 -4.04 3.83 2.93
CA ILE A 167 -3.62 4.88 2.00
C ILE A 167 -2.67 4.28 0.97
N ASN A 168 -2.99 4.44 -0.31
CA ASN A 168 -2.17 4.02 -1.44
C ASN A 168 -1.66 5.24 -2.21
N LEU A 169 -0.39 5.24 -2.61
CA LEU A 169 0.25 6.32 -3.38
C LEU A 169 0.92 5.79 -4.65
N GLY A 170 1.04 6.66 -5.65
CA GLY A 170 1.65 6.33 -6.94
C GLY A 170 0.79 5.35 -7.75
N ALA A 171 1.43 4.57 -8.62
CA ALA A 171 0.78 3.56 -9.44
C ALA A 171 0.41 2.28 -8.68
N PHE A 172 0.08 2.38 -7.39
CA PHE A 172 -0.50 1.29 -6.58
C PHE A 172 -1.89 0.90 -7.12
N GLU A 173 -2.36 -0.31 -6.81
CA GLU A 173 -3.68 -0.79 -7.30
C GLU A 173 -4.81 0.23 -7.03
N GLY A 174 -5.68 0.43 -8.02
CA GLY A 174 -6.79 1.38 -7.98
C GLY A 174 -6.47 2.81 -8.43
N ASN A 175 -5.21 3.24 -8.44
CA ASN A 175 -4.87 4.66 -8.66
C ASN A 175 -4.76 5.11 -10.14
N THR A 176 -5.05 4.26 -11.12
CA THR A 176 -4.75 4.56 -12.54
C THR A 176 -5.75 5.44 -13.27
N GLY A 177 -6.82 5.92 -12.61
CA GLY A 177 -7.87 6.70 -13.25
C GLY A 177 -8.57 5.97 -14.42
N PRO A 178 -9.64 6.55 -15.00
CA PRO A 178 -10.15 6.17 -16.32
C PRO A 178 -9.24 6.65 -17.45
#